data_AF-A0A2V2REU6-F1
#
_entry.id   AF-A0A2V2REU6-F1
#
_cell.length_a   1.000
_cell.length_b   1.000
_cell.length_c   1.000
_cell.angle_alpha   90.00
_cell.angle_beta   90.00
_cell.angle_gamma   90.00
#
_symmetry.space_group_name_H-M   'P 1'
#
loop_
_entity.id
_entity.type
_entity.pdbx_description
1 polymer ?
#
loop_
_entity_poly.entity_id
_entity_poly.type
_entity_poly.pdbx_seq_one_letter_code
_entity_poly.pdbx_strand_id
1 'polypeptide(L)'
;MMGSWTPTERRIGMWSAIAIVIISASYITTGIIWLRFSVSGVGVQGLEPSEPFLSILETLILLVTPALVALFAALHAYAPPERNTCSRIAFAFAVLLAGITGVVHFVQLTAIRRTANKTITEVFALYDPNSRLTPTLAADLVAWDFFLGFGLLFAAPIFRGDKLNVAIRGGLTLSGLLCLAGVSGPASGDMRFQYPAIVGYAFVFPFVCLLLAILFARSYKSVS
;
A
#
# COMPACT_ATOMS: atom_id res chain seq x y z
N MET A 1 -14.76 21.28 -20.74
CA MET A 1 -15.75 20.18 -20.68
C MET A 1 -15.09 19.04 -19.92
N MET A 2 -15.54 18.74 -18.69
CA MET A 2 -15.10 17.54 -17.98
C MET A 2 -15.64 16.34 -18.77
N GLY A 3 -14.76 15.53 -19.37
CA GLY A 3 -15.16 14.26 -19.96
C GLY A 3 -15.91 13.46 -18.89
N SER A 4 -17.14 13.04 -19.19
CA SER A 4 -18.02 12.45 -18.19
C SER A 4 -17.51 11.06 -17.80
N TRP A 5 -16.69 10.99 -16.75
CA TRP A 5 -16.29 9.73 -16.13
C TRP A 5 -17.55 8.90 -15.76
N THR A 6 -17.64 7.67 -16.27
CA THR A 6 -18.84 6.80 -16.24
C THR A 6 -19.22 6.33 -14.83
N PRO A 7 -20.50 5.91 -14.61
CA PRO A 7 -20.95 5.40 -13.31
C PRO A 7 -20.19 4.15 -12.82
N THR A 8 -19.85 3.23 -13.71
CA THR A 8 -19.09 2.00 -13.40
C THR A 8 -17.74 2.34 -12.78
N GLU A 9 -17.10 3.32 -13.38
CA GLU A 9 -15.71 3.66 -13.22
C GLU A 9 -15.59 4.48 -11.89
N ARG A 10 -16.63 5.26 -11.53
CA ARG A 10 -16.84 5.80 -10.18
C ARG A 10 -17.07 4.73 -9.10
N ARG A 11 -17.89 3.71 -9.38
CA ARG A 11 -18.14 2.60 -8.45
C ARG A 11 -16.87 1.82 -8.17
N ILE A 12 -16.06 1.56 -9.20
CA ILE A 12 -14.74 0.93 -9.06
C ILE A 12 -13.86 1.76 -8.13
N GLY A 13 -13.75 3.08 -8.36
CA GLY A 13 -12.98 3.97 -7.49
C GLY A 13 -13.46 3.96 -6.04
N MET A 14 -14.77 4.02 -5.81
CA MET A 14 -15.35 4.01 -4.46
C MET A 14 -15.07 2.69 -3.73
N TRP A 15 -15.37 1.56 -4.36
CA TRP A 15 -15.23 0.25 -3.73
C TRP A 15 -13.76 -0.15 -3.54
N SER A 16 -12.87 0.20 -4.47
CA SER A 16 -11.44 -0.03 -4.29
C SER A 16 -10.86 0.79 -3.13
N ALA A 17 -11.24 2.06 -3.02
CA ALA A 17 -10.84 2.91 -1.89
C ALA A 17 -11.35 2.36 -0.54
N ILE A 18 -12.61 1.91 -0.48
CA ILE A 18 -13.18 1.26 0.71
C ILE A 18 -12.45 -0.04 1.04
N ALA A 19 -12.18 -0.88 0.03
CA ALA A 19 -11.46 -2.13 0.22
C ALA A 19 -10.06 -1.89 0.81
N ILE A 20 -9.32 -0.90 0.32
CA ILE A 20 -8.01 -0.53 0.89
C ILE A 20 -8.13 -0.13 2.35
N VAL A 21 -9.14 0.68 2.72
CA VAL A 21 -9.37 1.07 4.12
C VAL A 21 -9.64 -0.14 5.01
N ILE A 22 -10.55 -1.02 4.59
CA ILE A 22 -10.92 -2.21 5.36
C ILE A 22 -9.71 -3.15 5.51
N ILE A 23 -9.03 -3.47 4.41
CA ILE A 23 -7.86 -4.36 4.40
C ILE A 23 -6.74 -3.79 5.27
N SER A 24 -6.48 -2.47 5.18
CA SER A 24 -5.45 -1.82 6.00
C SER A 24 -5.80 -1.86 7.49
N ALA A 25 -7.06 -1.60 7.84
CA ALA A 25 -7.54 -1.71 9.22
C ALA A 25 -7.43 -3.15 9.74
N SER A 26 -7.80 -4.15 8.94
CA SER A 26 -7.61 -5.56 9.27
C SER A 26 -6.13 -5.92 9.45
N TYR A 27 -5.26 -5.45 8.56
CA TYR A 27 -3.82 -5.70 8.63
C TYR A 27 -3.21 -5.15 9.93
N ILE A 28 -3.49 -3.89 10.25
CA ILE A 28 -3.03 -3.25 11.49
C ILE A 28 -3.58 -3.98 12.72
N THR A 29 -4.88 -4.33 12.70
CA THR A 29 -5.52 -5.04 13.82
C THR A 29 -4.86 -6.40 14.05
N THR A 30 -4.63 -7.17 12.99
CA THR A 30 -3.94 -8.47 13.07
C THR A 30 -2.52 -8.31 13.63
N GLY A 31 -1.76 -7.32 13.18
CA GLY A 31 -0.42 -7.03 13.71
C GLY A 31 -0.43 -6.64 15.19
N ILE A 32 -1.39 -5.81 15.62
CA ILE A 32 -1.55 -5.43 17.04
C ILE A 32 -1.92 -6.64 17.89
N ILE A 33 -2.87 -7.46 17.44
CA ILE A 33 -3.27 -8.68 18.16
C ILE A 33 -2.05 -9.60 18.31
N TRP A 34 -1.32 -9.86 17.22
CA TRP A 34 -0.10 -10.67 17.26
C TRP A 34 0.89 -10.13 18.30
N LEU A 35 1.23 -8.84 18.25
CA LEU A 35 2.16 -8.23 19.22
C LEU A 35 1.70 -8.43 20.67
N ARG A 36 0.39 -8.32 20.94
CA ARG A 36 -0.17 -8.57 22.28
C ARG A 36 -0.04 -10.03 22.71
N PHE A 37 -0.29 -10.97 21.81
CA PHE A 37 -0.10 -12.41 22.06
C PHE A 37 1.38 -12.75 22.30
N SER A 38 2.30 -12.22 21.50
CA SER A 38 3.73 -12.46 21.63
C SER A 38 4.34 -11.89 22.92
N VAL A 39 3.78 -10.80 23.46
CA VAL A 39 4.22 -10.23 24.74
C VAL A 39 3.64 -10.98 25.95
N SER A 40 2.52 -11.68 25.79
CA SER A 40 1.83 -12.41 26.88
C SER A 40 2.14 -13.91 26.94
N GLY A 41 2.64 -14.50 25.85
CA GLY A 41 3.12 -15.87 25.76
C GLY A 41 4.65 -15.99 25.87
N VAL A 42 5.13 -17.17 26.26
CA VAL A 42 6.55 -17.53 26.44
C VAL A 42 7.43 -16.99 25.29
N GLY A 43 8.26 -15.98 25.61
CA GLY A 43 9.51 -15.65 24.92
C GLY A 43 9.41 -15.28 23.44
N VAL A 44 9.44 -13.98 23.16
CA VAL A 44 9.67 -13.43 21.80
C VAL A 44 10.96 -14.03 21.22
N GLN A 45 10.87 -14.86 20.19
CA GLN A 45 12.01 -15.24 19.34
C GLN A 45 12.01 -14.39 18.06
N GLY A 46 12.09 -13.07 18.22
CA GLY A 46 12.25 -12.12 17.10
C GLY A 46 10.98 -11.34 16.71
N LEU A 47 11.12 -10.52 15.66
CA LEU A 47 10.08 -9.64 15.08
C LEU A 47 9.27 -10.32 13.95
N GLU A 48 9.40 -11.63 13.80
CA GLU A 48 8.69 -12.41 12.78
C GLU A 48 7.30 -12.83 13.30
N PRO A 49 6.20 -12.49 12.58
CA PRO A 49 4.88 -12.95 12.94
C PRO A 49 4.82 -14.48 12.97
N SER A 50 4.33 -15.04 14.07
CA SER A 50 4.10 -16.49 14.16
C SER A 50 2.84 -16.88 13.40
N GLU A 51 2.73 -18.16 13.04
CA GLU A 51 1.45 -18.68 12.56
C GLU A 51 0.37 -18.56 13.65
N PRO A 52 -0.91 -18.29 13.28
CA PRO A 52 -1.44 -18.07 11.94
C PRO A 52 -1.34 -16.61 11.42
N PHE A 53 -0.76 -15.68 12.21
CA PHE A 53 -0.76 -14.25 11.91
C PHE A 53 0.00 -13.91 10.64
N LEU A 54 1.15 -14.56 10.40
CA LEU A 54 1.92 -14.39 9.16
C LEU A 54 1.08 -14.64 7.91
N SER A 55 0.40 -15.80 7.87
CA SER A 55 -0.49 -16.18 6.77
C SER A 55 -1.59 -15.13 6.51
N ILE A 56 -2.17 -14.61 7.59
CA ILE A 56 -3.24 -13.60 7.50
C ILE A 56 -2.69 -12.29 6.94
N LEU A 57 -1.55 -11.80 7.44
CA LEU A 57 -0.92 -10.56 6.98
C LEU A 57 -0.52 -10.66 5.50
N GLU A 58 0.10 -11.76 5.09
CA GLU A 58 0.48 -12.00 3.68
C GLU A 58 -0.74 -12.13 2.76
N THR A 59 -1.83 -12.73 3.24
CA THR A 59 -3.07 -12.80 2.45
C THR A 59 -3.72 -11.42 2.30
N LEU A 60 -3.78 -10.64 3.38
CA LEU A 60 -4.36 -9.30 3.37
C LEU A 60 -3.60 -8.36 2.43
N ILE A 61 -2.27 -8.40 2.46
CA ILE A 61 -1.46 -7.57 1.59
C ILE A 61 -1.54 -8.03 0.12
N LEU A 62 -1.70 -9.33 -0.16
CA LEU A 62 -2.05 -9.78 -1.52
C LEU A 62 -3.40 -9.24 -1.98
N LEU A 63 -4.42 -9.26 -1.12
CA LEU A 63 -5.76 -8.73 -1.42
C LEU A 63 -5.77 -7.21 -1.66
N VAL A 64 -4.83 -6.45 -1.07
CA VAL A 64 -4.73 -5.01 -1.30
C VAL A 64 -4.23 -4.68 -2.71
N THR A 65 -3.43 -5.56 -3.33
CA THR A 65 -2.84 -5.31 -4.65
C THR A 65 -3.86 -5.08 -5.78
N PRO A 66 -4.92 -5.92 -6.00
CA PRO A 66 -5.93 -5.62 -7.01
C PRO A 66 -6.74 -4.36 -6.67
N ALA A 67 -6.96 -4.07 -5.38
CA ALA A 67 -7.65 -2.86 -4.95
C ALA A 67 -6.83 -1.59 -5.27
N LEU A 68 -5.51 -1.62 -5.09
CA LEU A 68 -4.61 -0.54 -5.50
C LEU A 68 -4.65 -0.31 -7.01
N VAL A 69 -4.55 -1.35 -7.82
CA VAL A 69 -4.64 -1.23 -9.29
C VAL A 69 -5.98 -0.61 -9.70
N ALA A 70 -7.08 -1.11 -9.13
CA ALA A 70 -8.42 -0.59 -9.40
C ALA A 70 -8.57 0.88 -8.98
N LEU A 71 -8.02 1.27 -7.83
CA LEU A 71 -8.05 2.65 -7.36
C LEU A 71 -7.29 3.57 -8.32
N PHE A 72 -6.06 3.22 -8.70
CA PHE A 72 -5.26 4.07 -9.59
C PHE A 72 -5.81 4.11 -11.02
N ALA A 73 -6.44 3.04 -11.50
CA ALA A 73 -7.19 3.06 -12.76
C ALA A 73 -8.36 4.05 -12.68
N ALA A 74 -9.08 4.05 -11.55
CA ALA A 74 -10.12 5.04 -11.29
C ALA A 74 -9.55 6.46 -11.22
N LEU A 75 -8.40 6.69 -10.55
CA LEU A 75 -7.74 8.01 -10.54
C LEU A 75 -7.37 8.48 -11.95
N HIS A 76 -6.94 7.56 -12.81
CA HIS A 76 -6.65 7.87 -14.20
C HIS A 76 -7.90 8.30 -14.97
N ALA A 77 -9.01 7.58 -14.81
CA ALA A 77 -10.30 7.93 -15.40
C ALA A 77 -10.88 9.24 -14.83
N TYR A 78 -10.58 9.59 -13.58
CA TYR A 78 -10.94 10.88 -12.98
C TYR A 78 -10.21 12.06 -13.61
N ALA A 79 -8.99 11.82 -14.08
CA ALA A 79 -8.04 12.89 -14.29
C ALA A 79 -8.46 13.82 -15.45
N PRO A 80 -8.38 15.15 -15.25
CA PRO A 80 -8.65 16.07 -16.34
C PRO A 80 -7.58 15.92 -17.43
N PRO A 81 -7.90 16.24 -18.71
CA PRO A 81 -6.99 16.02 -19.85
C PRO A 81 -5.59 16.62 -19.64
N GLU A 82 -5.49 17.76 -18.96
CA GLU A 82 -4.24 18.47 -18.70
C GLU A 82 -3.32 17.73 -17.72
N ARG A 83 -3.82 16.71 -17.00
CA ARG A 83 -3.08 15.90 -16.02
C ARG A 83 -3.00 14.42 -16.39
N ASN A 84 -3.36 14.08 -17.63
CA ASN A 84 -3.36 12.72 -18.14
C ASN A 84 -1.97 12.06 -18.03
N THR A 85 -0.90 12.78 -18.33
CA THR A 85 0.48 12.25 -18.17
C THR A 85 0.79 11.90 -16.72
N CYS A 86 0.46 12.77 -15.76
CA CYS A 86 0.68 12.50 -14.34
C CYS A 86 -0.13 11.28 -13.88
N SER A 87 -1.40 11.16 -14.28
CA SER A 87 -2.23 10.03 -13.88
C SER A 87 -1.80 8.71 -14.51
N ARG A 88 -1.30 8.72 -15.76
CA ARG A 88 -0.69 7.53 -16.39
C ARG A 88 0.56 7.07 -15.66
N ILE A 89 1.44 8.01 -15.29
CA ILE A 89 2.65 7.71 -14.53
C ILE A 89 2.25 7.10 -13.19
N ALA A 90 1.32 7.73 -12.47
CA ALA A 90 0.80 7.22 -11.19
C ALA A 90 0.25 5.79 -11.33
N PHE A 91 -0.52 5.52 -12.38
CA PHE A 91 -1.05 4.19 -12.66
C PHE A 91 0.04 3.15 -12.95
N ALA A 92 1.05 3.50 -13.75
CA ALA A 92 2.18 2.61 -14.03
C ALA A 92 2.95 2.24 -12.76
N PHE A 93 3.21 3.22 -11.89
CA PHE A 93 3.82 3.00 -10.56
C PHE A 93 2.98 2.05 -9.69
N ALA A 94 1.66 2.21 -9.67
CA ALA A 94 0.77 1.33 -8.92
C ALA A 94 0.75 -0.11 -9.46
N VAL A 95 0.86 -0.30 -10.78
CA VAL A 95 0.97 -1.64 -11.39
C VAL A 95 2.29 -2.30 -11.02
N LEU A 96 3.41 -1.56 -11.00
CA LEU A 96 4.71 -2.08 -10.57
C LEU A 96 4.71 -2.48 -9.09
N LEU A 97 4.18 -1.62 -8.22
CA LEU A 97 3.92 -1.93 -6.81
C LEU A 97 3.13 -3.23 -6.67
N ALA A 98 1.95 -3.32 -7.30
CA ALA A 98 1.07 -4.47 -7.19
C ALA A 98 1.72 -5.76 -7.72
N GLY A 99 2.48 -5.68 -8.81
CA GLY A 99 3.21 -6.83 -9.36
C GLY A 99 4.29 -7.34 -8.42
N ILE A 100 5.11 -6.45 -7.85
CA ILE A 100 6.20 -6.82 -6.95
C ILE A 100 5.64 -7.39 -5.65
N THR A 101 4.73 -6.67 -4.98
CA THR A 101 4.06 -7.14 -3.76
C THR A 101 3.33 -8.46 -4.00
N GLY A 102 2.65 -8.59 -5.15
CA GLY A 102 1.98 -9.82 -5.57
C GLY A 102 2.92 -11.01 -5.65
N VAL A 103 4.06 -10.86 -6.33
CA VAL A 103 5.07 -11.92 -6.46
C VAL A 103 5.69 -12.25 -5.11
N VAL A 104 6.11 -11.24 -4.33
CA VAL A 104 6.75 -11.41 -3.02
C VAL A 104 5.88 -12.26 -2.10
N HIS A 105 4.66 -11.83 -1.82
CA HIS A 105 3.82 -12.51 -0.83
C HIS A 105 3.23 -13.81 -1.35
N PHE A 106 3.01 -13.95 -2.66
CA PHE A 106 2.61 -15.24 -3.22
C PHE A 106 3.72 -16.28 -3.06
N VAL A 107 4.98 -15.91 -3.32
CA VAL A 107 6.14 -16.78 -3.13
C VAL A 107 6.33 -17.12 -1.66
N GLN A 108 6.15 -16.17 -0.74
CA GLN A 108 6.20 -16.44 0.70
C GLN A 108 5.14 -17.47 1.13
N LEU A 109 3.87 -17.23 0.79
CA LEU A 109 2.74 -18.11 1.15
C LEU A 109 2.85 -19.52 0.56
N THR A 110 3.50 -19.67 -0.60
CA THR A 110 3.50 -20.93 -1.36
C THR A 110 4.83 -21.65 -1.34
N ALA A 111 5.86 -21.09 -1.97
CA ALA A 111 7.12 -21.77 -2.21
C ALA A 111 8.01 -21.78 -0.97
N ILE A 112 8.19 -20.63 -0.32
CA ILE A 112 9.04 -20.52 0.87
C ILE A 112 8.42 -21.29 2.04
N ARG A 113 7.11 -21.14 2.26
CA ARG A 113 6.43 -21.87 3.34
C ARG A 113 6.46 -23.40 3.21
N ARG A 114 6.54 -23.93 1.98
CA ARG A 114 6.57 -25.39 1.72
C ARG A 114 7.98 -25.97 1.63
N THR A 115 9.01 -25.14 1.69
CA THR A 115 10.39 -25.63 1.58
C THR A 115 10.84 -26.27 2.90
N ALA A 116 11.48 -27.44 2.81
CA ALA A 116 12.16 -28.05 3.95
C ALA A 116 13.61 -27.52 4.12
N ASN A 117 14.08 -26.71 3.17
CA ASN A 117 15.45 -26.20 3.16
C ASN A 117 15.56 -24.90 3.95
N LYS A 118 16.13 -25.00 5.16
CA LYS A 118 16.34 -23.86 6.06
C LYS A 118 17.12 -22.71 5.43
N THR A 119 18.13 -22.99 4.61
CA THR A 119 18.91 -21.94 3.94
C THR A 119 18.06 -21.13 2.96
N ILE A 120 17.13 -21.78 2.25
CA ILE A 120 16.20 -21.06 1.35
C ILE A 120 15.25 -20.20 2.18
N THR A 121 14.70 -20.73 3.28
CA THR A 121 13.82 -19.99 4.18
C THR A 121 14.51 -18.75 4.75
N GLU A 122 15.76 -18.88 5.21
CA GLU A 122 16.55 -17.78 5.78
C GLU A 122 16.90 -16.72 4.74
N VAL A 123 17.36 -17.11 3.54
CA VAL A 123 17.79 -16.17 2.49
C VAL A 123 16.61 -15.36 1.95
N PHE A 124 15.43 -15.97 1.86
CA PHE A 124 14.23 -15.33 1.31
C PHE A 124 13.23 -14.87 2.37
N ALA A 125 13.58 -14.90 3.65
CA ALA A 125 12.71 -14.47 4.73
C ALA A 125 12.28 -13.00 4.52
N LEU A 126 11.00 -12.72 4.65
CA LEU A 126 10.49 -11.34 4.64
C LEU A 126 10.82 -10.61 5.94
N TYR A 127 10.86 -11.35 7.05
CA TYR A 127 11.19 -10.85 8.38
C TYR A 127 12.47 -11.54 8.87
N ASP A 128 13.53 -10.76 9.08
CA ASP A 128 14.76 -11.27 9.69
C ASP A 128 14.90 -10.75 11.13
N PRO A 129 15.14 -11.61 12.14
CA PRO A 129 15.32 -11.18 13.53
C PRO A 129 16.47 -10.19 13.75
N ASN A 130 17.49 -10.22 12.90
CA ASN A 130 18.63 -9.30 12.95
C ASN A 130 18.41 -8.05 12.08
N SER A 131 17.20 -7.85 11.54
CA SER A 131 16.86 -6.76 10.62
C SER A 131 17.77 -6.70 9.39
N ARG A 132 18.30 -7.84 8.93
CA ARG A 132 19.11 -7.89 7.73
C ARG A 132 18.22 -7.69 6.50
N LEU A 133 18.72 -6.88 5.58
CA LEU A 133 18.05 -6.66 4.30
C LEU A 133 18.14 -7.93 3.44
N THR A 134 17.08 -8.73 3.41
CA THR A 134 16.94 -9.86 2.50
C THR A 134 16.50 -9.37 1.11
N PRO A 135 16.71 -10.15 0.03
CA PRO A 135 16.18 -9.80 -1.30
C PRO A 135 14.66 -9.61 -1.31
N THR A 136 13.93 -10.42 -0.54
CA THR A 136 12.48 -10.33 -0.43
C THR A 136 12.05 -9.03 0.27
N LEU A 137 12.68 -8.70 1.40
CA LEU A 137 12.42 -7.46 2.11
C LEU A 137 12.80 -6.25 1.26
N ALA A 138 13.95 -6.28 0.57
CA ALA A 138 14.35 -5.21 -0.33
C ALA A 138 13.34 -4.98 -1.46
N ALA A 139 12.80 -6.05 -2.05
CA ALA A 139 11.76 -5.95 -3.07
C ALA A 139 10.47 -5.33 -2.52
N ASP A 140 10.03 -5.76 -1.33
CA ASP A 140 8.83 -5.21 -0.70
C ASP A 140 9.00 -3.73 -0.33
N LEU A 141 10.16 -3.35 0.23
CA LEU A 141 10.48 -1.96 0.54
C LEU A 141 10.53 -1.09 -0.72
N VAL A 142 11.12 -1.56 -1.82
CA VAL A 142 11.09 -0.81 -3.08
C VAL A 142 9.66 -0.63 -3.61
N ALA A 143 8.79 -1.62 -3.42
CA ALA A 143 7.38 -1.54 -3.78
C ALA A 143 6.68 -0.42 -3.00
N TRP A 144 6.71 -0.50 -1.67
CA TRP A 144 5.97 0.39 -0.78
C TRP A 144 6.58 1.78 -0.59
N ASP A 145 7.91 1.91 -0.66
CA ASP A 145 8.56 3.19 -0.41
C ASP A 145 8.75 3.97 -1.69
N PHE A 146 9.32 3.33 -2.71
CA PHE A 146 9.65 3.96 -3.97
C PHE A 146 8.45 4.00 -4.92
N PHE A 147 7.91 2.83 -5.29
CA PHE A 147 6.88 2.78 -6.33
C PHE A 147 5.56 3.39 -5.86
N LEU A 148 5.08 3.06 -4.66
CA LEU A 148 3.91 3.73 -4.09
C LEU A 148 4.20 5.22 -3.84
N GLY A 149 5.36 5.58 -3.29
CA GLY A 149 5.73 6.97 -3.02
C GLY A 149 5.61 7.86 -4.26
N PHE A 150 6.27 7.48 -5.35
CA PHE A 150 6.13 8.20 -6.63
C PHE A 150 4.71 8.12 -7.19
N GLY A 151 4.05 6.96 -7.10
CA GLY A 151 2.66 6.80 -7.54
C GLY A 151 1.73 7.85 -6.90
N LEU A 152 1.85 8.05 -5.58
CA LEU A 152 1.04 9.03 -4.83
C LEU A 152 1.41 10.47 -5.19
N LEU A 153 2.70 10.79 -5.35
CA LEU A 153 3.14 12.12 -5.77
C LEU A 153 2.65 12.49 -7.17
N PHE A 154 2.61 11.54 -8.11
CA PHE A 154 2.07 11.76 -9.44
C PHE A 154 0.53 11.76 -9.47
N ALA A 155 -0.12 11.09 -8.51
CA ALA A 155 -1.57 11.16 -8.34
C ALA A 155 -2.05 12.49 -7.73
N ALA A 156 -1.25 13.13 -6.86
CA ALA A 156 -1.65 14.33 -6.14
C ALA A 156 -2.10 15.51 -7.05
N PRO A 157 -1.42 15.85 -8.17
CA PRO A 157 -1.81 16.95 -9.06
C PRO A 157 -3.15 16.76 -9.79
N ILE A 158 -3.72 15.55 -9.76
CA ILE A 158 -5.05 15.24 -10.34
C ILE A 158 -6.13 16.09 -9.63
N PHE A 159 -5.97 16.31 -8.33
CA PHE A 159 -7.00 16.95 -7.49
C PHE A 159 -6.78 18.47 -7.39
N ARG A 160 -7.82 19.23 -7.76
CA ARG A 160 -7.84 20.71 -7.70
C ARG A 160 -9.24 21.22 -7.39
N GLY A 161 -9.33 22.45 -6.89
CA GLY A 161 -10.59 23.13 -6.61
C GLY A 161 -10.95 23.10 -5.14
N ASP A 162 -12.05 22.42 -4.79
CA ASP A 162 -12.69 22.50 -3.49
C ASP A 162 -11.83 21.97 -2.30
N LYS A 163 -12.35 22.17 -1.09
CA LYS A 163 -11.65 21.77 0.16
C LYS A 163 -11.33 20.28 0.21
N LEU A 164 -12.20 19.41 -0.34
CA LEU A 164 -12.00 17.97 -0.33
C LEU A 164 -10.84 17.57 -1.26
N ASN A 165 -10.82 18.13 -2.48
CA ASN A 165 -9.72 17.93 -3.42
C ASN A 165 -8.38 18.43 -2.88
N VAL A 166 -8.37 19.57 -2.18
CA VAL A 166 -7.15 20.09 -1.52
C VAL A 166 -6.66 19.15 -0.42
N ALA A 167 -7.56 18.61 0.41
CA ALA A 167 -7.22 17.66 1.46
C ALA A 167 -6.65 16.35 0.89
N ILE A 168 -7.29 15.80 -0.16
CA ILE A 168 -6.81 14.60 -0.86
C ILE A 168 -5.42 14.84 -1.44
N ARG A 169 -5.23 15.96 -2.16
CA ARG A 169 -3.92 16.31 -2.72
C ARG A 169 -2.85 16.39 -1.63
N GLY A 170 -3.13 17.13 -0.55
CA GLY A 170 -2.19 17.28 0.56
C GLY A 170 -1.84 15.94 1.21
N GLY A 171 -2.84 15.08 1.42
CA GLY A 171 -2.63 13.75 1.99
C GLY A 171 -1.85 12.80 1.06
N LEU A 172 -2.14 12.80 -0.25
CA LEU A 172 -1.35 12.04 -1.24
C LEU A 172 0.10 12.53 -1.28
N THR A 173 0.32 13.85 -1.25
CA THR A 173 1.68 14.42 -1.20
C THR A 173 2.40 14.04 0.09
N LEU A 174 1.76 14.20 1.25
CA LEU A 174 2.34 13.83 2.54
C LEU A 174 2.69 12.34 2.60
N SER A 175 1.75 11.47 2.23
CA SER A 175 1.96 10.03 2.21
C SER A 175 3.07 9.64 1.24
N GLY A 176 3.09 10.21 0.03
CA GLY A 176 4.13 9.93 -0.97
C GLY A 176 5.52 10.35 -0.50
N LEU A 177 5.67 11.52 0.13
CA LEU A 177 6.94 11.97 0.70
C LEU A 177 7.40 11.09 1.86
N LEU A 178 6.47 10.69 2.74
CA LEU A 178 6.76 9.77 3.84
C LEU A 178 7.22 8.40 3.34
N CYS A 179 6.59 7.86 2.30
CA CYS A 179 7.02 6.61 1.65
C CYS A 179 8.44 6.75 1.09
N LEU A 180 8.72 7.81 0.34
CA LEU A 180 10.06 8.02 -0.24
C LEU A 180 11.14 8.23 0.82
N ALA A 181 10.81 8.80 1.99
CA ALA A 181 11.74 8.89 3.10
C ALA A 181 12.18 7.50 3.60
N GLY A 182 11.32 6.48 3.50
CA GLY A 182 11.63 5.07 3.85
C GLY A 182 12.79 4.48 3.08
N VAL A 183 12.97 4.87 1.81
CA VAL A 183 14.09 4.42 0.95
C VAL A 183 15.45 4.67 1.60
N SER A 184 15.55 5.68 2.47
CA SER A 184 16.78 5.97 3.20
C SER A 184 17.18 4.87 4.20
N GLY A 185 16.25 4.04 4.67
CA GLY A 185 16.52 2.92 5.56
C GLY A 185 17.43 1.88 4.90
N PRO A 186 16.99 1.23 3.81
CA PRO A 186 17.83 0.31 3.04
C PRO A 186 19.14 0.94 2.54
N ALA A 187 19.11 2.21 2.12
CA ALA A 187 20.29 2.89 1.58
C ALA A 187 21.37 3.20 2.64
N SER A 188 20.96 3.46 3.88
CA SER A 188 21.87 3.75 4.99
C SER A 188 22.25 2.52 5.83
N GLY A 189 21.50 1.42 5.68
CA GLY A 189 21.59 0.24 6.53
C GLY A 189 20.90 0.42 7.90
N ASP A 190 20.29 1.57 8.19
CA ASP A 190 19.52 1.80 9.41
C ASP A 190 18.01 1.75 9.13
N MET A 191 17.41 0.60 9.43
CA MET A 191 15.97 0.35 9.25
C MET A 191 15.06 1.26 10.10
N ARG A 192 15.59 2.08 11.02
CA ARG A 192 14.79 3.09 11.74
C ARG A 192 14.25 4.16 10.82
N PHE A 193 14.95 4.45 9.71
CA PHE A 193 14.44 5.38 8.71
C PHE A 193 13.27 4.82 7.90
N GLN A 194 12.84 3.57 8.16
CA GLN A 194 11.62 2.99 7.60
C GLN A 194 10.34 3.49 8.29
N TYR A 195 10.41 3.97 9.54
CA TYR A 195 9.23 4.36 10.30
C TYR A 195 8.38 5.45 9.62
N PRO A 196 8.95 6.50 9.01
CA PRO A 196 8.19 7.46 8.22
C PRO A 196 7.35 6.82 7.12
N ALA A 197 7.91 5.86 6.36
CA ALA A 197 7.19 5.19 5.28
C ALA A 197 6.03 4.37 5.82
N ILE A 198 6.24 3.62 6.92
CA ILE A 198 5.16 2.91 7.63
C ILE A 198 4.02 3.86 7.97
N VAL A 199 4.33 5.06 8.50
CA VAL A 199 3.31 6.08 8.78
C VAL A 199 2.59 6.51 7.49
N GLY A 200 3.36 6.72 6.41
CA GLY A 200 2.87 7.12 5.10
C GLY A 200 1.86 6.15 4.50
N TYR A 201 2.20 4.87 4.38
CA TYR A 201 1.35 3.88 3.71
C TYR A 201 0.38 3.16 4.64
N ALA A 202 0.66 3.00 5.94
CA ALA A 202 -0.24 2.29 6.85
C ALA A 202 -1.33 3.19 7.45
N PHE A 203 -1.10 4.51 7.56
CA PHE A 203 -2.04 5.42 8.22
C PHE A 203 -2.50 6.57 7.32
N VAL A 204 -1.56 7.34 6.77
CA VAL A 204 -1.90 8.52 5.97
C VAL A 204 -2.62 8.11 4.69
N PHE A 205 -2.13 7.10 3.98
CA PHE A 205 -2.74 6.65 2.73
C PHE A 205 -4.16 6.06 2.90
N PRO A 206 -4.45 5.17 3.87
CA PRO A 206 -5.82 4.71 4.10
C PRO A 206 -6.77 5.85 4.50
N PHE A 207 -6.30 6.83 5.28
CA PHE A 207 -7.10 8.02 5.56
C PHE A 207 -7.43 8.80 4.27
N VAL A 208 -6.48 8.94 3.35
CA VAL A 208 -6.73 9.54 2.04
C VAL A 208 -7.68 8.70 1.19
N CYS A 209 -7.58 7.36 1.26
CA CYS A 209 -8.52 6.46 0.60
C CYS A 209 -9.96 6.66 1.11
N LEU A 210 -10.15 6.91 2.41
CA LEU A 210 -11.46 7.27 2.95
C LEU A 210 -12.00 8.57 2.32
N LEU A 211 -11.15 9.59 2.16
CA LEU A 211 -11.54 10.84 1.47
C LEU A 211 -11.86 10.61 -0.01
N LEU A 212 -11.12 9.75 -0.70
CA LEU A 212 -11.37 9.35 -2.09
C LEU A 212 -12.72 8.61 -2.22
N ALA A 213 -13.02 7.69 -1.30
CA ALA A 213 -14.33 7.02 -1.25
C ALA A 213 -15.48 8.02 -1.11
N ILE A 214 -15.33 9.02 -0.22
CA ILE A 214 -16.31 10.10 -0.04
C ILE A 214 -16.44 10.93 -1.33
N LEU A 215 -15.33 11.27 -1.98
CA LEU A 215 -15.33 12.01 -3.24
C LEU A 215 -16.13 11.27 -4.32
N PHE A 216 -15.82 9.99 -4.54
CA PHE A 216 -16.49 9.18 -5.55
C PHE A 216 -17.98 8.95 -5.24
N ALA A 217 -18.35 8.81 -3.97
CA ALA A 217 -19.74 8.70 -3.54
C ALA A 217 -20.53 10.01 -3.78
N ARG A 218 -19.91 11.18 -3.55
CA ARG A 218 -20.54 12.48 -3.83
C ARG A 218 -20.77 12.69 -5.32
N SER A 219 -19.79 12.32 -6.14
CA SER A 219 -19.94 12.37 -7.60
C SER A 219 -21.06 11.47 -8.08
N TYR A 220 -21.31 10.31 -7.45
CA TYR A 220 -22.43 9.44 -7.82
C TYR A 220 -23.80 10.11 -7.63
N LYS A 221 -24.02 10.76 -6.47
CA LYS A 221 -25.31 11.37 -6.12
C LYS A 221 -25.69 12.60 -6.94
N SER A 222 -24.74 13.26 -7.61
CA SER A 222 -25.04 14.46 -8.42
C SER A 222 -25.57 14.15 -9.83
N VAL A 223 -25.67 12.87 -10.20
CA VAL A 223 -26.10 12.41 -11.54
C VAL A 223 -27.38 11.56 -11.47
N SER A 224 -27.78 11.11 -10.27
CA SER A 224 -29.06 10.45 -9.99
C SER A 224 -30.13 11.46 -9.61
#